data_AF-A0A955NPQ6-F1
#
_entry.id   AF-A0A955NPQ6-F1
#
_cell.length_a   1.000
_cell.length_b   1.000
_cell.length_c   1.000
_cell.angle_alpha   90.00
_cell.angle_beta   90.00
_cell.angle_gamma   90.00
#
_symmetry.space_group_name_H-M   'P 1'
#
loop_
_entity.id
_entity.type
_entity.pdbx_description
1 polymer ?
#
loop_
_entity_poly.entity_id
_entity_poly.type
_entity_poly.pdbx_seq_one_letter_code
_entity_poly.pdbx_strand_id
1 'polypeptide(L)' 'MKFVYPILILLACSIAHQVSAGVLNQPNVIILFADDLGTLDVNCFGSEDLSTPNLNSLADHGIKFTQ' A
#
# COMPACT_ATOMS: atom_id res chain seq x y z
N MET A 1 -32.31 40.44 13.77
CA MET A 1 -32.69 39.23 12.99
C MET A 1 -32.00 39.11 11.63
N LYS A 2 -31.68 40.20 10.92
CA LYS A 2 -31.01 40.15 9.59
C LYS A 2 -29.56 39.62 9.60
N PHE A 3 -28.84 39.74 10.72
CA PHE A 3 -27.46 39.24 10.88
C PHE A 3 -27.34 37.78 11.36
N VAL A 4 -28.46 37.14 11.76
CA VAL A 4 -28.44 35.76 12.30
C VAL A 4 -28.37 34.73 11.18
N TYR A 5 -29.10 34.97 10.08
CA TYR A 5 -29.09 34.11 8.89
C TYR A 5 -27.72 33.95 8.21
N PRO A 6 -26.92 35.03 7.98
CA PRO A 6 -25.59 34.86 7.38
C PRO A 6 -24.63 34.11 8.30
N ILE A 7 -24.75 34.26 9.63
CA ILE A 7 -23.96 33.49 10.61
C ILE A 7 -24.36 32.01 10.56
N LEU A 8 -25.65 31.70 10.47
CA LEU A 8 -26.13 30.32 10.38
C LEU A 8 -25.66 29.63 9.09
N ILE A 9 -25.64 30.38 7.97
CA ILE A 9 -25.16 29.89 6.67
C ILE A 9 -23.65 29.66 6.69
N LEU A 10 -22.87 30.58 7.28
CA LEU A 10 -21.42 30.41 7.46
C LEU A 10 -21.09 29.20 8.34
N LEU A 11 -21.82 29.01 9.44
CA LEU A 11 -21.64 27.87 10.33
C LEU A 11 -21.96 26.54 9.62
N ALA A 12 -23.04 26.49 8.85
CA ALA A 12 -23.40 25.32 8.04
C ALA A 12 -22.33 25.00 6.97
N CYS A 13 -21.75 26.04 6.35
CA CYS A 13 -20.71 25.89 5.34
C CYS A 13 -19.40 25.32 5.94
N SER A 14 -19.03 25.75 7.15
CA SER A 14 -17.86 25.22 7.86
C SER A 14 -18.00 23.76 8.26
N ILE A 15 -19.22 23.29 8.55
CA ILE A 15 -19.49 21.88 8.87
C ILE A 15 -19.40 21.02 7.59
N ALA A 16 -19.86 21.52 6.45
CA ALA A 16 -19.78 20.83 5.17
C ALA A 16 -18.34 20.69 4.62
N HIS A 17 -17.42 21.56 5.04
CA HIS A 17 -16.01 21.53 4.60
C HIS A 17 -15.15 20.45 5.31
N GLN A 18 -15.72 19.70 6.26
CA GLN A 18 -15.05 18.60 6.96
C GLN A 18 -15.11 17.27 6.19
N VAL A 19 -15.42 17.29 4.89
CA VAL A 19 -15.18 16.13 4.04
C VAL A 19 -13.67 15.93 4.01
N SER A 20 -13.22 15.01 4.86
CA SER A 20 -11.85 14.54 4.99
C SER A 20 -11.26 14.40 3.59
N ALA A 21 -10.17 15.10 3.32
CA ALA A 21 -9.23 14.69 2.30
C ALA A 21 -8.81 13.28 2.70
N GLY A 22 -9.46 12.27 2.13
CA GLY A 22 -9.08 10.89 2.36
C GLY A 22 -7.60 10.82 2.03
N VAL A 23 -6.78 10.41 3.00
CA VAL A 23 -5.41 10.00 2.73
C VAL A 23 -5.53 9.09 1.52
N LEU A 24 -5.00 9.54 0.38
CA LEU A 24 -4.96 8.70 -0.80
C LEU A 24 -4.26 7.43 -0.32
N ASN A 25 -4.97 6.31 -0.32
CA ASN A 25 -4.45 4.99 0.01
C ASN A 25 -3.50 4.58 -1.13
N GLN A 26 -2.46 5.37 -1.34
CA GLN A 26 -1.44 5.15 -2.33
C GLN A 26 -0.40 4.27 -1.66
N PRO A 27 -0.35 2.97 -1.99
CA PRO A 27 0.63 2.09 -1.40
C PRO A 27 2.03 2.54 -1.83
N ASN A 28 3.01 2.34 -0.95
CA ASN A 28 4.41 2.47 -1.34
C ASN A 28 4.76 1.27 -2.23
N VAL A 29 5.54 1.52 -3.28
CA VAL A 29 6.04 0.48 -4.19
C VAL A 29 7.55 0.38 -4.03
N ILE A 30 8.03 -0.82 -3.69
CA ILE A 30 9.45 -1.14 -3.59
C ILE A 30 9.77 -2.19 -4.64
N ILE A 31 10.74 -1.89 -5.51
CA ILE A 31 11.24 -2.84 -6.50
C ILE A 31 12.59 -3.34 -6.01
N LEU A 32 12.66 -4.64 -5.72
CA LEU A 32 13.91 -5.34 -5.46
C LEU A 32 14.29 -6.07 -6.74
N PHE A 33 15.46 -5.76 -7.26
CA PHE A 33 16.00 -6.37 -8.48
C PHE A 33 17.37 -6.97 -8.17
N ALA A 34 17.56 -8.22 -8.59
CA ALA A 34 18.81 -8.94 -8.45
C ALA A 34 19.29 -9.38 -9.83
N ASP A 35 20.57 -9.19 -10.09
CA ASP A 35 21.22 -9.65 -11.31
C ASP A 35 21.47 -11.15 -11.23
N ASP A 36 21.32 -11.86 -12.36
CA ASP A 36 21.55 -13.30 -12.51
C ASP A 36 20.88 -14.25 -11.47
N LEU A 37 19.80 -13.82 -10.81
CA LEU A 37 19.06 -14.67 -9.87
C LEU A 37 18.15 -15.65 -10.62
N GLY A 38 18.48 -16.94 -10.60
CA GLY A 38 17.71 -18.00 -11.21
C GLY A 38 16.72 -18.68 -10.26
N THR A 39 15.82 -19.47 -10.84
CA THR A 39 14.83 -20.28 -10.09
C THR A 39 15.48 -21.28 -9.14
N LEU A 40 16.65 -21.81 -9.51
CA LEU A 40 17.41 -22.78 -8.71
C LEU A 40 18.09 -22.14 -7.50
N ASP A 41 18.09 -20.81 -7.39
CA ASP A 41 18.76 -20.08 -6.32
C ASP A 41 17.84 -19.74 -5.14
N VAL A 42 16.53 -19.99 -5.25
CA VAL A 42 15.52 -19.51 -4.28
C VAL A 42 14.67 -20.66 -3.74
N ASN A 43 14.57 -20.79 -2.42
CA ASN A 43 13.87 -21.92 -1.78
C ASN A 43 12.40 -22.03 -2.20
N CYS A 44 11.69 -20.92 -2.31
CA CYS A 44 10.25 -20.93 -2.62
C CYS A 44 9.92 -21.44 -4.03
N PHE A 45 10.96 -21.65 -4.86
CA PHE A 45 10.92 -22.30 -6.17
C PHE A 45 11.58 -23.69 -6.22
N GLY A 46 12.02 -24.24 -5.08
CA GLY A 46 12.54 -25.61 -4.96
C GLY A 46 14.04 -25.73 -4.76
N SER A 47 14.78 -24.63 -4.56
CA SER A 47 16.19 -24.72 -4.14
C SER A 47 16.28 -25.36 -2.74
N GLU A 48 17.11 -26.39 -2.58
CA GLU A 48 17.35 -27.05 -1.27
C GLU A 48 18.65 -26.56 -0.61
N ASP A 49 19.58 -26.02 -1.40
CA ASP A 49 20.95 -25.73 -0.96
C ASP A 49 21.11 -24.30 -0.40
N LEU A 50 20.29 -23.35 -0.86
CA LEU A 50 20.38 -21.93 -0.47
C LEU A 50 19.24 -21.54 0.45
N SER A 51 19.54 -20.87 1.58
CA SER A 51 18.51 -20.39 2.51
C SER A 51 18.07 -18.96 2.18
N THR A 52 16.80 -18.79 1.78
CA THR A 52 16.19 -17.51 1.38
C THR A 52 14.93 -17.18 2.21
N PRO A 53 15.02 -17.10 3.56
CA PRO A 53 13.83 -16.99 4.43
C PRO A 53 12.98 -15.75 4.18
N ASN A 54 13.59 -14.62 3.79
CA ASN A 54 12.84 -13.39 3.47
C ASN A 54 12.05 -13.52 2.16
N LEU A 55 12.63 -14.16 1.13
CA LEU A 55 11.91 -14.44 -0.11
C LEU A 55 10.79 -15.46 0.10
N ASN A 56 10.99 -16.43 0.99
CA ASN A 56 9.96 -17.38 1.39
C ASN A 56 8.80 -16.68 2.07
N SER A 57 9.07 -15.80 3.05
CA SER A 57 8.04 -15.02 3.72
C SER A 57 7.26 -14.13 2.73
N LEU A 58 7.94 -13.51 1.76
CA LEU A 58 7.28 -12.70 0.73
C LEU A 58 6.39 -13.56 -0.19
N ALA A 59 6.84 -14.76 -0.54
CA ALA A 59 6.06 -15.71 -1.31
C ALA A 59 4.83 -16.24 -0.56
N ASP A 60 4.97 -16.55 0.73
CA ASP A 60 3.92 -17.13 1.57
C ASP A 60 2.79 -16.12 1.88
N HIS A 61 3.14 -14.83 1.98
CA HIS A 61 2.18 -13.75 2.24
C HIS A 61 1.80 -12.96 0.98
N GLY A 62 2.25 -13.42 -0.18
CA GLY A 62 2.13 -12.69 -1.44
C GLY A 62 1.74 -13.61 -2.59
N ILE A 63 2.23 -13.25 -3.79
CA ILE A 63 1.99 -14.00 -5.02
C ILE A 63 3.33 -14.40 -5.60
N LYS A 64 3.49 -15.69 -5.92
CA LYS A 64 4.61 -16.23 -6.69
C LYS A 64 4.22 -16.38 -8.15
N PHE A 65 5.10 -15.93 -9.05
CA PHE A 65 4.99 -16.17 -10.49
C PHE A 65 5.98 -17.26 -10.89
N THR A 66 5.59 -18.19 -11.77
CA THR A 66 6.36 -19.43 -12.06
C THR A 66 6.62 -19.66 -13.55
N GLN A 67 6.46 -18.64 -14.41
CA GLN A 67 6.69 -18.71 -15.87
C GLN A 67 7.34 -17.43 -16.37
#